data_AF-A0A485JFB4-F1
#
_entry.id   AF-A0A485JFB4-F1
#
_cell.length_a   1.000
_cell.length_b   1.000
_cell.length_c   1.000
_cell.angle_alpha   90.00
_cell.angle_beta   90.00
_cell.angle_gamma   90.00
#
_symmetry.space_group_name_H-M   'P 1'
#
loop_
_entity.id
_entity.type
_entity.pdbx_description
1 polymer ?
#
loop_
_entity_poly.entity_id
_entity_poly.type
_entity_poly.pdbx_seq_one_letter_code
_entity_poly.pdbx_strand_id
1 'polypeptide(L)'
;MQNPNTPFGIFIVIALLCGFAGANFASSMGNISFFFPKAKQGSALGINGGLGNLGVSVMQLVAPLVIFVPVFAFLGVNGVPQADGSVMSLANAAWIWVPLLAIATIAAWSGMNDIASSRASIADQLPVLQRLHLWLLSLLYLATFGSFIGFSAGFAMLAKNPVPGCEYSAPGVLWPIYRCHRAIGWWCYFR
;
A
#
# COMPACT_ATOMS: atom_id res chain seq x y z
N MET A 1 -10.80 -8.03 -17.90
CA MET A 1 -11.33 -6.66 -17.71
C MET A 1 -12.84 -6.74 -17.78
N GLN A 2 -13.57 -5.97 -16.97
CA GLN A 2 -15.05 -5.98 -16.99
C GLN A 2 -15.63 -5.20 -18.17
N ASN A 3 -15.03 -4.07 -18.55
CA ASN A 3 -15.37 -3.34 -19.77
C ASN A 3 -14.10 -3.09 -20.61
N PRO A 4 -13.95 -3.75 -21.78
CA PRO A 4 -12.78 -3.61 -22.63
C PRO A 4 -12.74 -2.27 -23.40
N ASN A 5 -13.85 -1.53 -23.44
CA ASN A 5 -13.93 -0.25 -24.16
C ASN A 5 -13.45 0.94 -23.33
N THR A 6 -13.12 0.75 -22.05
CA THR A 6 -12.59 1.80 -21.18
C THR A 6 -11.24 2.31 -21.72
N PRO A 7 -11.11 3.59 -22.10
CA PRO A 7 -9.86 4.13 -22.62
C PRO A 7 -8.69 3.97 -21.66
N PHE A 8 -7.50 3.70 -22.18
CA PHE A 8 -6.29 3.54 -21.37
C PHE A 8 -6.00 4.74 -20.47
N GLY A 9 -6.30 5.96 -20.94
CA GLY A 9 -6.15 7.19 -20.16
C GLY A 9 -6.91 7.18 -18.83
N ILE A 10 -8.05 6.51 -18.75
CA ILE A 10 -8.81 6.38 -17.49
C ILE A 10 -8.03 5.56 -16.47
N PHE A 11 -7.37 4.48 -16.91
CA PHE A 11 -6.52 3.67 -16.02
C PHE A 11 -5.29 4.44 -15.52
N ILE A 12 -4.71 5.33 -16.34
CA ILE A 12 -3.63 6.23 -15.90
C ILE A 12 -4.15 7.16 -14.79
N VAL A 13 -5.31 7.79 -14.97
CA VAL A 13 -5.90 8.67 -13.96
C VAL A 13 -6.17 7.89 -12.67
N ILE A 14 -6.74 6.69 -12.76
CA ILE A 14 -6.98 5.83 -11.59
C ILE A 14 -5.64 5.48 -10.90
N ALA A 15 -4.60 5.13 -11.65
CA ALA A 15 -3.29 4.80 -11.09
C ALA A 15 -2.66 5.99 -10.35
N LEU A 16 -2.77 7.20 -10.92
CA LEU A 16 -2.32 8.44 -10.27
C LEU A 16 -3.12 8.74 -8.99
N LEU A 17 -4.44 8.52 -9.01
CA LEU A 17 -5.31 8.68 -7.83
C LEU A 17 -4.95 7.66 -6.73
N CYS A 18 -4.67 6.41 -7.08
CA CYS A 18 -4.15 5.42 -6.13
C CYS A 18 -2.80 5.85 -5.53
N GLY A 19 -2.00 6.64 -6.26
CA GLY A 19 -0.75 7.22 -5.78
C GLY A 19 -0.92 8.12 -4.55
N PHE A 20 -2.06 8.82 -4.40
CA PHE A 20 -2.34 9.62 -3.21
C PHE A 20 -2.38 8.78 -1.92
N ALA A 21 -2.83 7.52 -2.00
CA ALA A 21 -2.82 6.63 -0.85
C ALA A 21 -1.39 6.38 -0.31
N GLY A 22 -0.38 6.43 -1.18
CA GLY A 22 1.03 6.31 -0.78
C GLY A 22 1.53 7.51 0.04
N ALA A 23 0.99 8.70 -0.20
CA ALA A 23 1.36 9.91 0.54
C ALA A 23 0.88 9.88 2.00
N ASN A 24 -0.12 9.05 2.33
CA ASN A 24 -0.66 8.90 3.68
C ASN A 24 0.40 8.40 4.68
N PHE A 25 1.45 7.73 4.23
CA PHE A 25 2.55 7.30 5.10
C PHE A 25 3.27 8.49 5.71
N ALA A 26 3.55 9.54 4.92
CA ALA A 26 4.25 10.73 5.39
C ALA A 26 3.42 11.51 6.41
N SER A 27 2.13 11.71 6.14
CA SER A 27 1.22 12.40 7.08
C SER A 27 0.96 11.59 8.35
N SER A 28 0.74 10.28 8.24
CA SER A 28 0.52 9.39 9.39
C SER A 28 1.75 9.35 10.33
N MET A 29 2.95 9.22 9.76
CA MET A 29 4.19 9.22 10.54
C MET A 29 4.48 10.57 11.20
N GLY A 30 4.25 11.66 10.46
CA GLY A 30 4.34 13.01 11.01
C GLY A 30 3.40 13.16 12.22
N ASN A 31 2.15 12.74 12.07
CA ASN A 31 1.12 12.86 13.10
C ASN A 31 1.44 12.06 14.36
N ILE A 32 1.69 10.74 14.25
CA ILE A 32 1.84 9.86 15.42
C ILE A 32 3.05 10.24 16.29
N SER A 33 4.09 10.82 15.69
CA SER A 33 5.29 11.26 16.41
C SER A 33 4.97 12.27 17.52
N PHE A 34 3.95 13.11 17.36
CA PHE A 34 3.55 14.12 18.36
C PHE A 34 2.81 13.55 19.57
N PHE A 35 2.24 12.34 19.47
CA PHE A 35 1.45 11.72 20.56
C PHE A 35 2.29 10.92 21.56
N PHE A 36 3.56 10.66 21.24
CA PHE A 36 4.43 9.83 22.08
C PHE A 36 5.67 10.61 22.54
N PRO A 37 6.13 10.43 23.80
CA PRO A 37 7.39 11.01 24.26
C PRO A 37 8.57 10.39 23.50
N LYS A 38 9.68 11.13 23.37
CA LYS A 38 10.88 10.71 22.59
C LYS A 38 11.36 9.28 22.90
N ALA A 39 11.32 8.87 24.17
CA ALA A 39 11.72 7.53 24.59
C ALA A 39 10.83 6.38 24.04
N LYS A 40 9.60 6.68 23.62
CA LYS A 40 8.64 5.70 23.05
C LYS A 40 8.34 5.93 21.57
N GLN A 41 8.83 7.02 20.97
CA GLN A 41 8.59 7.36 19.57
C GLN A 41 9.10 6.29 18.62
N GLY A 42 10.28 5.70 18.88
CA GLY A 42 10.82 4.61 18.07
C GLY A 42 9.85 3.45 17.94
N SER A 43 9.37 2.91 19.05
CA SER A 43 8.38 1.82 19.05
C SER A 43 7.05 2.21 18.41
N ALA A 44 6.54 3.42 18.68
CA ALA A 44 5.28 3.89 18.12
C ALA A 44 5.35 4.03 16.59
N LEU A 45 6.41 4.65 16.07
CA LEU A 45 6.67 4.77 14.64
C LEU A 45 6.92 3.39 14.00
N GLY A 46 7.67 2.51 14.69
CA GLY A 46 7.92 1.14 14.25
C GLY A 46 6.65 0.32 14.08
N ILE A 47 5.71 0.40 15.05
CA ILE A 47 4.40 -0.26 14.96
C ILE A 47 3.58 0.33 13.81
N ASN A 48 3.42 1.66 13.77
CA ASN A 48 2.62 2.34 12.75
C ASN A 48 3.13 2.02 11.33
N GLY A 49 4.45 2.07 11.13
CA GLY A 49 5.06 1.81 9.84
C GLY A 49 5.09 0.34 9.47
N GLY A 50 5.36 -0.54 10.44
CA GLY A 50 5.33 -1.98 10.23
C GLY A 50 3.95 -2.45 9.80
N LEU A 51 2.91 -2.08 10.57
CA LEU A 51 1.52 -2.42 10.25
C LEU A 51 1.04 -1.75 8.96
N GLY A 52 1.43 -0.49 8.72
CA GLY A 52 1.13 0.19 7.46
C GLY A 52 1.68 -0.55 6.23
N ASN A 53 2.92 -1.05 6.31
CA ASN A 53 3.53 -1.82 5.22
C ASN A 53 2.93 -3.22 5.04
N LEU A 54 2.36 -3.83 6.09
CA LEU A 54 1.61 -5.09 5.97
C LEU A 54 0.40 -4.96 5.04
N GLY A 55 -0.19 -3.75 4.93
CA GLY A 55 -1.34 -3.50 4.06
C GLY A 55 -1.12 -3.94 2.62
N VAL A 56 0.10 -3.82 2.07
CA VAL A 56 0.41 -4.27 0.71
C VAL A 56 0.30 -5.79 0.59
N SER A 57 0.81 -6.54 1.57
CA SER A 57 0.72 -8.01 1.58
C SER A 57 -0.71 -8.49 1.77
N VAL A 58 -1.45 -7.85 2.68
CA VAL A 58 -2.86 -8.16 2.92
C VAL A 58 -3.68 -7.91 1.65
N MET A 59 -3.44 -6.79 0.95
CA MET A 59 -4.12 -6.51 -0.31
C MET A 59 -3.79 -7.56 -1.39
N GLN A 60 -2.52 -7.91 -1.54
CA GLN A 60 -2.07 -8.91 -2.51
C GLN A 60 -2.60 -10.32 -2.22
N LEU A 61 -2.90 -10.64 -0.96
CA LEU A 61 -3.50 -11.90 -0.57
C LEU A 61 -5.02 -11.89 -0.77
N VAL A 62 -5.70 -10.84 -0.32
CA VAL A 62 -7.17 -10.76 -0.32
C VAL A 62 -7.72 -10.52 -1.72
N ALA A 63 -7.14 -9.61 -2.50
CA ALA A 63 -7.63 -9.25 -3.83
C ALA A 63 -7.84 -10.45 -4.78
N PRO A 64 -6.88 -11.39 -4.97
CA PRO A 64 -7.10 -12.53 -5.85
C PRO A 64 -8.12 -13.55 -5.30
N LEU A 65 -8.39 -13.56 -4.00
CA LEU A 65 -9.41 -14.44 -3.42
C LEU A 65 -10.82 -13.88 -3.65
N VAL A 66 -11.03 -12.59 -3.41
CA VAL A 66 -12.36 -11.97 -3.44
C VAL A 66 -12.93 -11.76 -4.85
N ILE A 67 -12.08 -11.77 -5.89
CA ILE A 67 -12.54 -11.63 -7.28
C ILE A 67 -13.33 -12.84 -7.78
N PHE A 68 -13.23 -14.00 -7.14
CA PHE A 68 -13.99 -15.21 -7.51
C PHE A 68 -15.24 -15.44 -6.65
N VAL A 69 -15.50 -14.55 -5.68
CA VAL A 69 -16.65 -14.64 -4.78
C VAL A 69 -17.68 -13.57 -5.16
N PRO A 70 -19.00 -13.84 -5.17
CA PRO A 70 -20.03 -12.86 -5.55
C PRO A 70 -20.33 -11.83 -4.44
N VAL A 71 -19.30 -11.25 -3.82
CA VAL A 71 -19.40 -10.38 -2.63
C VAL A 71 -20.36 -9.21 -2.84
N PHE A 72 -20.29 -8.56 -4.01
CA PHE A 72 -21.09 -7.36 -4.32
C PHE A 72 -22.14 -7.60 -5.42
N ALA A 73 -22.52 -8.86 -5.67
CA ALA A 73 -23.51 -9.19 -6.69
C ALA A 73 -24.86 -8.51 -6.43
N PHE A 74 -25.23 -8.35 -5.15
CA PHE A 74 -26.45 -7.64 -4.73
C PHE A 74 -26.45 -6.13 -5.08
N LEU A 75 -25.29 -5.54 -5.36
CA LEU A 75 -25.13 -4.16 -5.83
C LEU A 75 -25.03 -4.07 -7.37
N GLY A 76 -25.29 -5.17 -8.08
CA GLY A 76 -25.17 -5.24 -9.53
C GLY A 76 -23.74 -5.44 -10.04
N VAL A 77 -22.78 -5.78 -9.16
CA VAL A 77 -21.42 -6.15 -9.59
C VAL A 77 -21.45 -7.56 -10.16
N ASN A 78 -21.63 -7.65 -11.47
CA ASN A 78 -21.63 -8.91 -12.18
C ASN A 78 -20.20 -9.30 -12.60
N GLY A 79 -19.90 -10.59 -12.47
CA GLY A 79 -18.64 -11.16 -12.91
C GLY A 79 -18.64 -11.49 -14.40
N VAL A 80 -17.45 -11.66 -14.95
CA VAL A 80 -17.23 -12.12 -16.32
C VAL A 80 -16.94 -13.63 -16.30
N PRO A 81 -17.60 -14.46 -17.12
CA PRO A 81 -17.29 -15.88 -17.25
C PRO A 81 -15.93 -16.10 -17.90
N GLN A 82 -15.16 -17.03 -17.34
CA GLN A 82 -13.81 -17.37 -17.77
C GLN A 82 -13.79 -18.70 -18.52
N ALA A 83 -12.72 -18.97 -19.26
CA ALA A 83 -12.59 -20.18 -20.08
C ALA A 83 -12.61 -21.49 -19.28
N ASP A 84 -12.28 -21.45 -18.00
CA ASP A 84 -12.29 -22.58 -17.06
C ASP A 84 -13.66 -22.79 -16.38
N GLY A 85 -14.69 -22.02 -16.77
CA GLY A 85 -16.03 -22.05 -16.19
C GLY A 85 -16.18 -21.26 -14.88
N SER A 86 -15.11 -20.67 -14.35
CA SER A 86 -15.20 -19.76 -13.22
C SER A 86 -15.81 -18.41 -13.63
N VAL A 87 -16.30 -17.65 -12.65
CA VAL A 87 -16.82 -16.30 -12.85
C VAL A 87 -15.95 -15.33 -12.05
N MET A 88 -15.38 -14.33 -12.74
CA MET A 88 -14.44 -13.38 -12.15
C MET A 88 -15.01 -11.95 -12.13
N SER A 89 -15.16 -11.40 -10.93
CA SER A 89 -15.61 -10.04 -10.66
C SER A 89 -14.44 -9.14 -10.28
N LEU A 90 -13.75 -8.58 -11.28
CA LEU A 90 -12.53 -7.79 -11.04
C LEU A 90 -12.77 -6.55 -10.15
N ALA A 91 -13.96 -5.93 -10.20
CA ALA A 91 -14.32 -4.81 -9.32
C ALA A 91 -14.17 -5.12 -7.83
N ASN A 92 -14.36 -6.38 -7.42
CA ASN A 92 -14.25 -6.78 -6.01
C ASN A 92 -12.86 -6.53 -5.44
N ALA A 93 -11.81 -6.58 -6.27
CA ALA A 93 -10.43 -6.31 -5.84
C ALA A 93 -10.26 -4.90 -5.25
N ALA A 94 -11.03 -3.92 -5.74
CA ALA A 94 -11.03 -2.55 -5.24
C ALA A 94 -12.17 -2.31 -4.23
N TRP A 95 -13.37 -2.80 -4.53
CA TRP A 95 -14.58 -2.49 -3.75
C TRP A 95 -14.55 -3.06 -2.33
N ILE A 96 -13.84 -4.17 -2.11
CA ILE A 96 -13.73 -4.77 -0.76
C ILE A 96 -13.12 -3.81 0.27
N TRP A 97 -12.28 -2.87 -0.18
CA TRP A 97 -11.63 -1.90 0.70
C TRP A 97 -12.52 -0.70 1.01
N VAL A 98 -13.56 -0.43 0.21
CA VAL A 98 -14.41 0.77 0.37
C VAL A 98 -15.12 0.80 1.72
N PRO A 99 -15.79 -0.28 2.20
CA PRO A 99 -16.39 -0.29 3.53
C PRO A 99 -15.36 -0.09 4.65
N LEU A 100 -14.18 -0.72 4.53
CA LEU A 100 -13.11 -0.61 5.53
C LEU A 100 -12.56 0.83 5.60
N LEU A 101 -12.37 1.46 4.44
CA LEU A 101 -11.95 2.86 4.35
C LEU A 101 -13.02 3.81 4.92
N ALA A 102 -14.30 3.55 4.66
CA ALA A 102 -15.39 4.35 5.22
C ALA A 102 -15.43 4.26 6.74
N ILE A 103 -15.34 3.04 7.30
CA ILE A 103 -15.27 2.83 8.75
C ILE A 103 -14.04 3.51 9.35
N ALA A 104 -12.87 3.35 8.74
CA ALA A 104 -11.64 3.98 9.22
C ALA A 104 -11.72 5.52 9.16
N THR A 105 -12.36 6.07 8.13
CA THR A 105 -12.59 7.52 8.01
C THR A 105 -13.48 8.04 9.13
N ILE A 106 -14.59 7.35 9.41
CA ILE A 106 -15.49 7.72 10.52
C ILE A 106 -14.75 7.60 11.85
N ALA A 107 -14.03 6.49 12.08
CA ALA A 107 -13.28 6.27 13.31
C ALA A 107 -12.18 7.32 13.53
N ALA A 108 -11.48 7.72 12.46
CA ALA A 108 -10.49 8.80 12.51
C ALA A 108 -11.16 10.14 12.85
N TRP A 109 -12.28 10.45 12.21
CA TRP A 109 -13.03 11.69 12.42
C TRP A 109 -13.56 11.81 13.86
N SER A 110 -14.10 10.73 14.43
CA SER A 110 -14.71 10.76 15.76
C SER A 110 -13.73 10.45 16.91
N GLY A 111 -12.59 9.80 16.60
CA GLY A 111 -11.73 9.18 17.61
C GLY A 111 -10.30 9.69 17.67
N MET A 112 -9.83 10.45 16.66
CA MET A 112 -8.49 11.07 16.71
C MET A 112 -8.57 12.50 17.27
N ASN A 113 -7.49 12.93 17.93
CA ASN A 113 -7.39 14.26 18.52
C ASN A 113 -6.41 15.13 17.74
N ASP A 114 -6.62 16.44 17.75
CA ASP A 114 -5.66 17.42 17.23
C ASP A 114 -4.70 17.89 18.32
N ILE A 115 -3.44 18.13 17.95
CA ILE A 115 -2.44 18.73 18.82
C ILE A 115 -2.21 20.18 18.39
N ALA A 116 -2.42 21.13 19.30
CA ALA A 116 -2.34 22.57 19.01
C ALA A 116 -0.92 23.08 18.66
N SER A 117 0.11 22.26 18.91
CA SER A 117 1.52 22.64 18.91
C SER A 117 2.30 21.86 17.85
N SER A 118 2.29 22.30 16.59
CA SER A 118 3.40 22.13 15.65
C SER A 118 3.00 22.65 14.27
N ARG A 119 3.38 23.89 13.95
CA ARG A 119 3.33 24.40 12.57
C ARG A 119 4.70 25.01 12.26
N ALA A 120 5.60 24.21 11.71
CA ALA A 120 6.76 24.74 11.00
C ALA A 120 6.32 25.19 9.61
N SER A 121 6.74 26.38 9.16
CA SER A 121 6.41 26.82 7.81
C SER A 121 7.21 26.02 6.77
N ILE A 122 6.75 26.01 5.51
CA ILE A 122 7.52 25.40 4.41
C ILE A 122 8.91 26.04 4.30
N ALA A 123 8.97 27.36 4.48
CA ALA A 123 10.23 28.11 4.46
C ALA A 123 11.21 27.63 5.55
N ASP A 124 10.72 27.25 6.73
CA ASP A 124 11.56 26.71 7.82
C ASP A 124 12.06 25.29 7.53
N GLN A 125 11.39 24.54 6.66
CA GLN A 125 11.75 23.17 6.30
C GLN A 125 12.74 23.10 5.13
N LEU A 126 12.63 23.99 4.14
CA LEU A 126 13.46 23.99 2.93
C LEU A 126 14.99 24.04 3.14
N PRO A 127 15.56 24.68 4.19
CA PRO A 127 17.00 24.68 4.40
C PRO A 127 17.62 23.28 4.51
N VAL A 128 16.84 22.25 4.86
CA VAL A 128 17.33 20.86 4.90
C VAL A 128 17.85 20.38 3.54
N LEU A 129 17.33 20.92 2.43
CA LEU A 129 17.72 20.55 1.06
C LEU A 129 19.18 20.88 0.73
N GLN A 130 19.78 21.82 1.46
CA GLN A 130 21.19 22.19 1.31
C GLN A 130 22.14 21.16 1.95
N ARG A 131 21.64 20.22 2.76
CA ARG A 131 22.46 19.24 3.47
C ARG A 131 22.75 18.03 2.58
N LEU A 132 24.03 17.77 2.28
CA LEU A 132 24.45 16.60 1.51
C LEU A 132 23.94 15.26 2.08
N HIS A 133 23.96 15.12 3.41
CA HIS A 133 23.47 13.92 4.10
C HIS A 133 22.01 13.59 3.77
N LEU A 134 21.16 14.59 3.50
CA LEU A 134 19.78 14.37 3.08
C LEU A 134 19.73 13.56 1.79
N TRP A 135 20.50 13.97 0.78
CA TRP A 135 20.52 13.35 -0.54
C TRP A 135 21.11 11.94 -0.50
N LEU A 136 22.19 11.74 0.27
CA LEU A 136 22.80 10.41 0.46
C LEU A 136 21.82 9.43 1.12
N LEU A 137 21.16 9.86 2.20
CA LEU A 137 20.17 9.03 2.89
C LEU A 137 18.93 8.81 2.02
N SER A 138 18.51 9.79 1.23
CA SER A 138 17.39 9.66 0.29
C SER A 138 17.68 8.63 -0.78
N LEU A 139 18.91 8.60 -1.31
CA LEU A 139 19.33 7.59 -2.28
C LEU A 139 19.37 6.19 -1.67
N LEU A 140 19.90 6.04 -0.45
CA LEU A 140 19.90 4.77 0.27
C LEU A 140 18.47 4.29 0.56
N TYR A 141 17.58 5.21 0.94
CA TYR A 141 16.18 4.92 1.18
C TYR A 141 15.44 4.53 -0.11
N LEU A 142 15.70 5.22 -1.21
CA LEU A 142 15.19 4.85 -2.54
C LEU A 142 15.67 3.45 -2.95
N ALA A 143 16.94 3.14 -2.74
CA ALA A 143 17.51 1.83 -3.09
C ALA A 143 16.92 0.69 -2.24
N THR A 144 16.53 0.96 -0.99
CA THR A 144 16.00 -0.06 -0.07
C THR A 144 14.47 -0.12 -0.08
N PHE A 145 13.82 0.95 0.36
CA PHE A 145 12.35 1.05 0.42
C PHE A 145 11.72 1.22 -0.97
N GLY A 146 12.33 2.03 -1.84
CA GLY A 146 11.86 2.17 -3.22
C GLY A 146 11.90 0.85 -3.98
N SER A 147 12.96 0.06 -3.82
CA SER A 147 13.02 -1.31 -4.37
C SER A 147 11.97 -2.23 -3.76
N PHE A 148 11.71 -2.14 -2.44
CA PHE A 148 10.64 -2.92 -1.81
C PHE A 148 9.26 -2.64 -2.45
N ILE A 149 8.90 -1.37 -2.64
CA ILE A 149 7.64 -0.99 -3.29
C ILE A 149 7.65 -1.36 -4.78
N GLY A 150 8.74 -1.07 -5.49
CA GLY A 150 8.89 -1.34 -6.92
C GLY A 150 8.77 -2.84 -7.26
N PHE A 151 9.48 -3.70 -6.53
CA PHE A 151 9.32 -5.14 -6.67
C PHE A 151 7.91 -5.59 -6.26
N SER A 152 7.30 -4.99 -5.23
CA SER A 152 5.93 -5.34 -4.83
C SER A 152 4.90 -5.03 -5.93
N ALA A 153 5.08 -3.95 -6.68
CA ALA A 153 4.20 -3.59 -7.80
C ALA A 153 4.47 -4.43 -9.05
N GLY A 154 5.75 -4.66 -9.39
CA GLY A 154 6.14 -5.31 -10.64
C GLY A 154 6.19 -6.85 -10.61
N PHE A 155 6.39 -7.47 -9.45
CA PHE A 155 6.70 -8.91 -9.36
C PHE A 155 5.62 -9.80 -9.97
N ALA A 156 4.34 -9.52 -9.71
CA ALA A 156 3.24 -10.33 -10.23
C ALA A 156 3.13 -10.25 -11.77
N MET A 157 3.48 -9.10 -12.36
CA MET A 157 3.50 -8.92 -13.81
C MET A 157 4.73 -9.57 -14.44
N LEU A 158 5.90 -9.48 -13.78
CA LEU A 158 7.13 -10.14 -14.21
C LEU A 158 6.99 -11.67 -14.19
N ALA A 159 6.38 -12.22 -13.15
CA ALA A 159 6.15 -13.67 -13.02
C ALA A 159 5.20 -14.22 -14.11
N LYS A 160 4.30 -13.38 -14.66
CA LYS A 160 3.40 -13.76 -15.76
C LYS A 160 4.05 -13.71 -17.14
N ASN A 161 5.17 -13.00 -17.27
CA ASN A 161 5.95 -12.89 -18.51
C ASN A 161 7.38 -13.39 -18.27
N PRO A 162 7.57 -14.70 -18.00
CA PRO A 162 8.89 -15.24 -17.76
C PRO A 162 9.79 -15.02 -18.98
N VAL A 163 11.07 -14.73 -18.71
CA VAL A 163 12.13 -14.77 -19.72
C VAL A 163 12.14 -16.19 -20.32
N PRO A 164 12.29 -16.36 -21.65
CA PRO A 164 12.32 -17.69 -22.26
C PRO A 164 13.36 -18.59 -21.56
N GLY A 165 12.92 -19.69 -20.95
CA GLY A 165 13.78 -20.64 -20.23
C GLY A 165 13.71 -20.60 -18.69
N CYS A 166 12.96 -19.68 -18.08
CA CYS A 166 12.74 -19.67 -16.63
C CYS A 166 11.25 -19.75 -16.27
N GLU A 167 10.72 -20.95 -15.99
CA GLU A 167 9.40 -21.08 -15.38
C GLU A 167 9.45 -20.61 -13.91
N TYR A 168 9.06 -19.35 -13.67
CA TYR A 168 8.83 -18.87 -12.31
C TYR A 168 7.45 -19.32 -11.82
N SER A 169 7.33 -20.58 -11.40
CA SER A 169 6.18 -21.05 -10.63
C SER A 169 6.31 -20.59 -9.17
N ALA A 170 6.33 -19.27 -8.92
CA ALA A 170 6.13 -18.78 -7.56
C ALA A 170 4.63 -18.91 -7.26
N PRO A 171 4.20 -19.79 -6.33
CA PRO A 171 2.79 -19.85 -5.97
C PRO A 171 2.40 -18.48 -5.45
N GLY A 172 1.51 -17.78 -6.17
CA GLY A 172 1.20 -16.36 -5.97
C GLY A 172 0.74 -16.01 -4.55
N VAL A 173 0.39 -17.02 -3.74
CA VAL A 173 0.03 -16.92 -2.33
C VAL A 173 1.23 -16.88 -1.38
N LEU A 174 2.36 -17.53 -1.69
CA LEU A 174 3.53 -17.55 -0.80
C LEU A 174 4.30 -16.22 -0.83
N TRP A 175 4.31 -15.52 -1.96
CA TRP A 175 5.04 -14.24 -2.09
C TRP A 175 4.56 -13.16 -1.09
N PRO A 176 3.25 -12.91 -0.93
CA PRO A 176 2.73 -12.06 0.14
C PRO A 176 3.14 -12.50 1.56
N ILE A 177 3.23 -13.81 1.82
CA ILE A 177 3.59 -14.38 3.13
C ILE A 177 5.08 -14.15 3.45
N TYR A 178 5.97 -14.32 2.47
CA TYR A 178 7.39 -13.97 2.63
C TYR A 178 7.59 -12.47 2.91
N ARG A 179 6.71 -11.59 2.39
CA ARG A 179 6.76 -10.14 2.66
C ARG A 179 6.38 -9.78 4.09
N CYS A 180 5.45 -10.52 4.73
CA CYS A 180 5.09 -10.30 6.14
C CYS A 180 6.30 -10.42 7.08
N HIS A 181 7.26 -11.30 6.79
CA HIS A 181 8.50 -11.44 7.56
C HIS A 181 9.38 -10.18 7.53
N ARG A 182 9.40 -9.44 6.42
CA ARG A 182 10.17 -8.18 6.31
C ARG A 182 9.52 -7.02 7.06
N ALA A 183 8.20 -6.95 7.08
CA ALA A 183 7.48 -5.96 7.90
C ALA A 183 7.74 -6.19 9.41
N ILE A 184 7.86 -7.45 9.83
CA ILE A 184 8.30 -7.82 11.20
C ILE A 184 9.77 -7.43 11.43
N GLY A 185 10.64 -7.57 10.42
CA GLY A 185 12.04 -7.12 10.51
C GLY A 185 12.20 -5.61 10.76
N TRP A 186 11.35 -4.78 10.16
CA TRP A 186 11.31 -3.34 10.45
C TRP A 186 10.91 -3.06 11.90
N TRP A 187 9.96 -3.83 12.43
CA TRP A 187 9.52 -3.73 13.82
C TRP A 187 10.65 -4.03 14.82
N CYS A 188 11.51 -5.02 14.52
CA CYS A 188 12.67 -5.34 15.36
C CYS A 188 13.78 -4.29 15.33
N TYR A 189 13.90 -3.50 14.26
CA TYR A 189 14.92 -2.46 14.11
C TYR A 189 14.61 -1.17 14.89
N PHE A 190 13.34 -0.94 15.24
CA PHE A 190 12.86 0.24 15.97
C PHE A 190 12.64 0.00 17.48
N ARG A 191 13.12 -1.14 18.00
CA ARG A 191 13.19 -1.44 19.44
C ARG A 191 14.51 -0.95 20.02
#